data_AF-A0A7V9M5B9-F1
#
_entry.id   AF-A0A7V9M5B9-F1
#
_cell.length_a   1.000
_cell.length_b   1.000
_cell.length_c   1.000
_cell.angle_alpha   90.00
_cell.angle_beta   90.00
_cell.angle_gamma   90.00
#
_symmetry.space_group_name_H-M   'P 1'
#
loop_
_entity.id
_entity.type
_entity.pdbx_description
1 polymer ?
#
loop_
_entity_poly.entity_id
_entity_poly.type
_entity_poly.pdbx_seq_one_letter_code
_entity_poly.pdbx_strand_id
1 'polypeptide(L)'
;MLILAGLSGLALVSTIFGMMMAVASDLPSLENQAEYEAAENSVLLAGDEEVGSLTGNQHRILISESEVSPTLKNAVIAIEDRRFYEHEGVDYFGIGRAFVQDIINRSAVQGGSTITQQFVKNALAAQGDRTVFQKLRESALAYHLERQWSKQKILTQYLNSVYFGNGAYGVESAMRTYFGEGESYDSDDRLSTVVEPAQAALLAGIISSPSAYDPVQNPEASLERRNFVLDSMLEQGLLTQAEYDSAIDEGIPTEKDIQPPELDSNVPFFTTWVTQQLVDRYGAGKVFGGGLEVSTTIDPGLQQIAEEAVDSKLAGVGPASAVVTIENRTGEVKTMVGGENFENTSFNLATNGHRQPGSAIKPFTLVTALEQGVSPDDTFISEPKRLGEGFVAHNFDDAYTYT
;
A
#
# COMPACT_ATOMS: atom_id res chain seq x y z
N MET A 1 -4.32 -0.43 -47.14
CA MET A 1 -3.93 -0.89 -45.79
C MET A 1 -2.66 -0.22 -45.28
N LEU A 2 -1.54 -0.21 -46.01
CA LEU A 2 -0.28 0.43 -45.55
C LEU A 2 -0.40 1.93 -45.23
N ILE A 3 -1.13 2.70 -46.04
CA ILE A 3 -1.36 4.13 -45.81
C ILE A 3 -2.20 4.36 -44.54
N LEU A 4 -3.23 3.53 -44.33
CA LEU A 4 -4.06 3.59 -43.12
C LEU A 4 -3.27 3.19 -41.87
N ALA A 5 -2.41 2.16 -41.96
CA ALA A 5 -1.51 1.80 -40.86
C ALA A 5 -0.51 2.93 -40.54
N GLY A 6 0.04 3.57 -41.56
CA GLY A 6 0.93 4.73 -41.41
C GLY A 6 0.23 5.94 -40.76
N LEU A 7 -1.00 6.26 -41.19
CA LEU A 7 -1.80 7.34 -40.61
C LEU A 7 -2.21 7.04 -39.17
N SER A 8 -2.59 5.81 -38.85
CA SER A 8 -2.89 5.39 -37.48
C SER A 8 -1.66 5.45 -36.57
N GLY A 9 -0.49 5.06 -37.07
CA GLY A 9 0.76 5.18 -36.32
C GLY A 9 1.14 6.64 -36.06
N LEU A 10 0.99 7.51 -37.07
CA LEU A 10 1.24 8.95 -36.91
C LEU A 10 0.26 9.59 -35.92
N ALA A 11 -1.03 9.26 -36.01
CA ALA A 11 -2.04 9.75 -35.07
C ALA A 11 -1.74 9.32 -33.63
N LEU A 12 -1.31 8.07 -33.42
CA LEU A 12 -0.90 7.58 -32.10
C LEU A 12 0.30 8.38 -31.56
N VAL A 13 1.35 8.55 -32.37
CA VAL A 13 2.54 9.33 -31.98
C VAL A 13 2.19 10.79 -31.67
N SER A 14 1.38 11.44 -32.51
CA SER A 14 0.94 12.81 -32.27
C SER A 14 0.05 12.94 -31.02
N THR A 15 -0.76 11.94 -30.71
CA THR A 15 -1.59 11.92 -29.49
C THR A 15 -0.70 11.75 -28.25
N ILE A 16 0.27 10.83 -28.29
CA ILE A 16 1.26 10.65 -27.21
C ILE A 16 2.08 11.93 -27.02
N PHE A 17 2.54 12.55 -28.11
CA PHE A 17 3.31 13.80 -28.05
C PHE A 17 2.48 14.97 -27.53
N GLY A 18 1.23 15.11 -27.99
CA GLY A 18 0.30 16.11 -27.48
C GLY A 18 0.00 15.93 -25.99
N MET A 19 -0.17 14.69 -25.53
CA MET A 19 -0.26 14.35 -24.11
C MET A 19 1.00 14.73 -23.34
N MET A 20 2.19 14.37 -23.82
CA MET A 20 3.45 14.72 -23.19
C MET A 20 3.57 16.23 -22.97
N MET A 21 3.24 17.03 -24.00
CA MET A 21 3.28 18.50 -23.91
C MET A 21 2.23 19.08 -22.97
N ALA A 22 1.02 18.51 -22.95
CA ALA A 22 -0.06 18.96 -22.06
C ALA A 22 0.22 18.64 -20.58
N VAL A 23 0.96 17.58 -20.31
CA VAL A 23 1.24 17.09 -18.95
C VAL A 23 2.52 17.71 -18.37
N ALA A 24 3.42 18.24 -19.22
CA ALA A 24 4.61 18.98 -18.77
C ALA A 24 4.26 20.20 -17.89
N SER A 25 3.06 20.77 -18.01
CA SER A 25 2.59 21.86 -17.15
C SER A 25 2.27 21.44 -15.71
N ASP A 26 2.19 20.14 -15.43
CA ASP A 26 1.93 19.60 -14.08
C ASP A 26 3.23 19.39 -13.27
N LEU A 27 4.41 19.42 -13.91
CA LEU A 27 5.70 19.27 -13.22
C LEU A 27 5.98 20.33 -12.15
N PRO A 28 5.62 21.63 -12.33
CA PRO A 28 5.83 22.65 -11.31
C PRO A 28 5.16 22.34 -9.96
N SER A 29 4.08 21.55 -9.91
CA SER A 29 3.46 21.15 -8.64
C SER A 29 4.28 20.13 -7.85
N LEU A 30 5.28 19.46 -8.46
CA LEU A 30 6.23 18.59 -7.75
C LEU A 30 7.40 19.35 -7.14
N GLU A 31 7.69 20.55 -7.66
CA GLU A 31 8.85 21.35 -7.29
C GLU A 31 8.57 22.35 -6.18
N ASN A 32 7.32 22.51 -5.74
CA ASN A 32 6.95 23.47 -4.70
C ASN A 32 7.46 23.03 -3.31
N GLN A 33 8.79 23.02 -3.14
CA GLN A 33 9.43 22.93 -1.85
C GLN A 33 9.06 24.12 -0.94
N ALA A 34 8.59 25.22 -1.52
CA ALA A 34 8.07 26.38 -0.82
C ALA A 34 6.76 26.10 -0.03
N GLU A 35 6.02 25.01 -0.35
CA GLU A 35 4.91 24.55 0.51
C GLU A 35 5.42 23.92 1.83
N TYR A 36 6.67 23.43 1.89
CA TYR A 36 7.20 22.82 3.12
C TYR A 36 7.63 23.85 4.18
N GLU A 37 8.12 25.02 3.77
CA GLU A 37 8.47 26.11 4.72
C GLU A 37 7.23 26.74 5.37
N ALA A 38 6.04 26.54 4.78
CA ALA A 38 4.75 26.94 5.29
C ALA A 38 3.85 25.72 5.62
N ALA A 39 4.45 24.56 5.92
CA ALA A 39 3.71 23.32 6.12
C ALA A 39 2.72 23.44 7.29
N GLU A 40 1.44 23.29 6.98
CA GLU A 40 0.36 23.19 7.96
C GLU A 40 -0.12 21.74 8.03
N ASN A 41 -0.37 21.27 9.25
CA ASN A 41 -0.92 19.93 9.47
C ASN A 41 -2.34 19.88 8.87
N SER A 42 -2.68 18.77 8.23
CA SER A 42 -4.06 18.54 7.81
C SER A 42 -4.89 18.04 8.99
N VAL A 43 -6.17 18.42 9.06
CA VAL A 43 -7.09 18.02 10.14
C VAL A 43 -8.23 17.18 9.59
N LEU A 44 -8.66 16.18 10.36
CA LEU A 44 -9.83 15.36 10.09
C LEU A 44 -10.96 15.81 11.01
N LEU A 45 -12.12 16.08 10.40
CA LEU A 45 -13.31 16.56 11.09
C LEU A 45 -14.44 15.54 10.99
N ALA A 46 -15.17 15.36 12.09
CA ALA A 46 -16.48 14.72 12.16
C ALA A 46 -17.55 15.78 12.44
N GLY A 47 -18.11 16.36 11.37
CA GLY A 47 -18.88 17.61 11.50
C GLY A 47 -17.95 18.77 11.86
N ASP A 48 -18.17 19.38 13.04
CA ASP A 48 -17.36 20.48 13.57
C ASP A 48 -16.29 20.00 14.58
N GLU A 49 -16.26 18.70 14.91
CA GLU A 49 -15.31 18.12 15.87
C GLU A 49 -14.06 17.62 15.16
N GLU A 50 -12.87 18.02 15.62
CA GLU A 50 -11.61 17.45 15.17
C GLU A 50 -11.40 16.07 15.78
N VAL A 51 -11.23 15.06 14.92
CA VAL A 51 -11.04 13.65 15.29
C VAL A 51 -9.60 13.17 15.04
N GLY A 52 -8.79 13.99 14.40
CA GLY A 52 -7.35 13.75 14.30
C GLY A 52 -6.63 14.75 13.42
N SER A 53 -5.31 14.72 13.51
CA SER A 53 -4.39 15.56 12.76
C SER A 53 -3.38 14.69 12.01
N LEU A 54 -3.13 15.03 10.74
CA LEU A 54 -2.09 14.42 9.92
C LEU A 54 -0.92 15.39 9.86
N THR A 55 0.06 15.15 10.71
CA THR A 55 1.20 16.05 10.86
C THR A 55 2.36 15.61 9.99
N GLY A 56 2.92 16.55 9.22
CA GLY A 56 4.18 16.36 8.51
C GLY A 56 5.39 16.50 9.43
N ASN A 57 5.23 17.24 10.53
CA ASN A 57 6.36 17.84 11.24
C ASN A 57 6.74 17.12 12.53
N GLN A 58 5.92 16.19 13.03
CA GLN A 58 6.25 15.35 14.19
C GLN A 58 6.64 13.91 13.82
N HIS A 59 6.36 13.43 12.59
CA HIS A 59 6.64 12.03 12.25
C HIS A 59 7.05 11.75 10.78
N ARG A 60 7.17 12.75 9.89
CA ARG A 60 7.96 12.59 8.64
C ARG A 60 9.35 13.13 8.88
N ILE A 61 10.23 12.23 9.30
CA ILE A 61 11.65 12.50 9.26
C ILE A 61 12.06 12.42 7.79
N LEU A 62 11.89 13.55 7.08
CA LEU A 62 12.30 13.67 5.69
C LEU A 62 13.82 13.55 5.64
N ILE A 63 14.29 12.50 4.98
CA ILE A 63 15.72 12.28 4.85
C ILE A 63 16.24 12.96 3.59
N SER A 64 17.42 13.55 3.73
CA SER A 64 18.23 14.04 2.62
C SER A 64 18.90 12.89 1.88
N GLU A 65 19.50 13.18 0.72
CA GLU A 65 20.17 12.17 -0.10
C GLU A 65 21.33 11.47 0.64
N SER A 66 21.99 12.18 1.56
CA SER A 66 23.07 11.64 2.41
C SER A 66 22.57 10.78 3.55
N GLU A 67 21.29 10.87 3.91
CA GLU A 67 20.71 10.15 5.04
C GLU A 67 20.12 8.78 4.65
N VAL A 68 20.27 8.38 3.38
CA VAL A 68 19.81 7.06 2.90
C VAL A 68 20.99 6.10 2.76
N SER A 69 20.97 4.99 3.50
CA SER A 69 21.94 3.89 3.42
C SER A 69 22.13 3.39 1.98
N PRO A 70 23.39 3.21 1.51
CA PRO A 70 23.66 2.56 0.23
C PRO A 70 23.03 1.17 0.11
N THR A 71 23.05 0.38 1.19
CA THR A 71 22.48 -0.97 1.23
C THR A 71 20.99 -0.95 0.96
N LEU A 72 20.27 -0.02 1.59
CA LEU A 72 18.84 0.19 1.39
C LEU A 72 18.51 0.65 -0.04
N LYS A 73 19.26 1.62 -0.57
CA LYS A 73 19.12 2.05 -1.98
C LYS A 73 19.30 0.88 -2.93
N ASN A 74 20.32 0.06 -2.70
CA ASN A 74 20.61 -1.10 -3.52
C ASN A 74 19.50 -2.16 -3.42
N ALA A 75 18.97 -2.44 -2.24
CA ALA A 75 17.88 -3.40 -2.06
C ALA A 75 16.62 -2.98 -2.82
N VAL A 76 16.23 -1.71 -2.71
CA VAL A 76 15.05 -1.17 -3.39
C VAL A 76 15.24 -1.17 -4.90
N ILE A 77 16.40 -0.73 -5.41
CA ILE A 77 16.72 -0.78 -6.84
C ILE A 77 16.73 -2.24 -7.35
N ALA A 78 17.33 -3.17 -6.61
CA ALA A 78 17.46 -4.56 -7.02
C ALA A 78 16.12 -5.26 -7.26
N ILE A 79 15.07 -4.87 -6.53
CA ILE A 79 13.76 -5.49 -6.59
C ILE A 79 12.74 -4.67 -7.40
N GLU A 80 12.71 -3.35 -7.25
CA GLU A 80 11.72 -2.49 -7.89
C GLU A 80 12.14 -2.09 -9.32
N ASP A 81 13.43 -1.83 -9.54
CA ASP A 81 13.91 -1.23 -10.79
C ASP A 81 15.40 -1.50 -11.04
N ARG A 82 15.72 -2.75 -11.45
CA ARG A 82 17.11 -3.23 -11.64
C ARG A 82 17.96 -2.35 -12.56
N ARG A 83 17.33 -1.60 -13.45
CA ARG A 83 17.99 -0.72 -14.43
C ARG A 83 17.75 0.75 -14.15
N PHE A 84 17.47 1.09 -12.89
CA PHE A 84 17.17 2.43 -12.47
C PHE A 84 18.18 3.45 -13.02
N TYR A 85 19.48 3.14 -13.05
CA TYR A 85 20.49 4.08 -13.55
C TYR A 85 20.68 4.08 -15.08
N GLU A 86 20.06 3.14 -15.82
CA GLU A 86 20.25 2.99 -17.27
C GLU A 86 19.16 3.65 -18.11
N HIS A 87 17.96 3.86 -17.55
CA HIS A 87 16.83 4.42 -18.27
C HIS A 87 16.57 5.90 -17.93
N GLU A 88 15.81 6.58 -18.79
CA GLU A 88 15.32 7.95 -18.58
C GLU A 88 13.81 7.93 -18.26
N GLY A 89 13.44 7.58 -17.03
CA GLY A 89 12.06 7.58 -16.53
C GLY A 89 11.27 6.31 -16.83
N VAL A 90 11.47 5.70 -18.01
CA VAL A 90 10.75 4.49 -18.42
C VAL A 90 11.73 3.43 -18.92
N ASP A 91 11.67 2.23 -18.35
CA ASP A 91 12.46 1.09 -18.81
C ASP A 91 11.76 0.36 -19.97
N TYR A 92 11.96 0.85 -21.20
CA TYR A 92 11.38 0.25 -22.41
C TYR A 92 11.81 -1.20 -22.64
N PHE A 93 13.07 -1.52 -22.32
CA PHE A 93 13.55 -2.89 -22.41
C PHE A 93 12.88 -3.76 -21.33
N GLY A 94 12.53 -3.18 -20.18
CA GLY A 94 11.92 -3.86 -19.03
C GLY A 94 10.50 -4.24 -19.35
N ILE A 95 9.76 -3.30 -19.94
CA ILE A 95 8.43 -3.51 -20.51
C ILE A 95 8.46 -4.63 -21.54
N GLY A 96 9.41 -4.61 -22.49
CA GLY A 96 9.53 -5.66 -23.51
C GLY A 96 9.80 -7.05 -22.93
N ARG A 97 10.68 -7.14 -21.93
CA ARG A 97 10.99 -8.39 -21.22
C ARG A 97 9.79 -8.90 -20.41
N ALA A 98 9.10 -8.03 -19.68
CA ALA A 98 7.93 -8.38 -18.89
C ALA A 98 6.80 -8.92 -19.79
N PHE A 99 6.53 -8.26 -20.92
CA PHE A 99 5.53 -8.72 -21.88
C PHE A 99 5.79 -10.14 -22.41
N VAL A 100 7.05 -10.48 -22.72
CA VAL A 100 7.41 -11.83 -23.15
C VAL A 100 7.21 -12.84 -22.02
N GLN A 101 7.58 -12.50 -20.79
CA GLN A 101 7.37 -13.35 -19.61
C GLN A 101 5.88 -13.60 -19.31
N ASP A 102 5.03 -12.57 -19.40
CA ASP A 102 3.59 -12.69 -19.18
C ASP A 102 2.93 -13.67 -20.16
N ILE A 103 3.36 -13.64 -21.44
CA ILE A 103 2.87 -14.56 -22.47
C ILE A 103 3.29 -16.00 -22.16
N ILE A 104 4.53 -16.20 -21.70
CA ILE A 104 5.07 -17.52 -21.39
C ILE A 104 4.41 -18.09 -20.12
N ASN A 105 4.28 -17.29 -19.07
CA ASN A 105 3.81 -17.72 -17.75
C ASN A 105 2.27 -17.71 -17.61
N ARG A 106 1.54 -17.15 -18.59
CA ARG A 106 0.07 -16.99 -18.57
C ARG A 106 -0.48 -16.26 -17.33
N SER A 107 0.37 -15.49 -16.64
CA SER A 107 0.02 -14.63 -15.51
C SER A 107 0.65 -13.27 -15.73
N ALA A 108 -0.06 -12.20 -15.33
CA ALA A 108 0.51 -10.86 -15.37
C ALA A 108 1.57 -10.75 -14.27
N VAL A 109 2.84 -10.62 -14.63
CA VAL A 109 3.94 -10.38 -13.69
C VAL A 109 3.87 -8.91 -13.27
N GLN A 110 3.65 -8.65 -11.98
CA GLN A 110 3.88 -7.32 -11.42
C GLN A 110 5.37 -6.97 -11.57
N GLY A 111 5.69 -5.76 -12.06
CA GLY A 111 7.09 -5.31 -12.15
C GLY A 111 7.48 -4.56 -13.44
N GLY A 112 6.51 -4.00 -14.18
CA GLY A 112 6.80 -3.23 -15.40
C GLY A 112 6.99 -1.72 -15.18
N SER A 113 6.80 -1.19 -13.97
CA SER A 113 6.90 0.24 -13.67
C SER A 113 8.24 0.56 -12.99
N THR A 114 8.88 1.66 -13.38
CA THR A 114 10.14 2.16 -12.80
C THR A 114 9.90 2.86 -11.46
N ILE A 115 10.94 3.02 -10.64
CA ILE A 115 10.87 3.81 -9.39
C ILE A 115 10.36 5.23 -9.67
N THR A 116 10.78 5.84 -10.77
CA THR A 116 10.34 7.18 -11.16
C THR A 116 8.85 7.21 -11.51
N GLN A 117 8.33 6.21 -12.23
CA GLN A 117 6.90 6.10 -12.49
C GLN A 117 6.11 5.89 -11.20
N GLN A 118 6.63 5.09 -10.27
CA GLN A 118 6.00 4.87 -8.96
C GLN A 118 6.00 6.15 -8.11
N PHE A 119 7.09 6.91 -8.09
CA PHE A 119 7.16 8.21 -7.42
C PHE A 119 6.15 9.19 -8.02
N VAL A 120 6.12 9.32 -9.34
CA VAL A 120 5.14 10.17 -10.03
C VAL A 120 3.70 9.79 -9.67
N LYS A 121 3.39 8.49 -9.66
CA LYS A 121 2.08 7.97 -9.25
C LYS A 121 1.74 8.35 -7.80
N ASN A 122 2.71 8.29 -6.90
CA ASN A 122 2.51 8.60 -5.47
C ASN A 122 2.46 10.12 -5.19
N ALA A 123 3.16 10.93 -6.00
CA ALA A 123 3.33 12.36 -5.76
C ALA A 123 2.34 13.24 -6.54
N LEU A 124 1.95 12.84 -7.74
CA LEU A 124 1.00 13.57 -8.57
C LEU A 124 -0.37 12.93 -8.45
N ALA A 125 -1.29 13.63 -7.79
CA ALA A 125 -2.71 13.33 -7.68
C ALA A 125 -3.25 12.49 -8.86
N ALA A 126 -3.44 11.21 -8.62
CA ALA A 126 -3.98 10.26 -9.57
C ALA A 126 -5.50 10.20 -9.36
N GLN A 127 -6.26 10.87 -10.23
CA GLN A 127 -7.72 10.68 -10.28
C GLN A 127 -8.03 9.22 -10.64
N GLY A 128 -8.26 8.39 -9.63
CA GLY A 128 -9.19 7.27 -9.52
C GLY A 128 -9.13 6.08 -10.48
N ASP A 129 -8.80 6.26 -11.75
CA ASP A 129 -9.08 5.26 -12.77
C ASP A 129 -7.81 4.74 -13.42
N ARG A 130 -7.49 3.46 -13.11
CA ARG A 130 -6.41 2.63 -13.71
C ARG A 130 -6.59 2.44 -15.21
N THR A 131 -6.56 3.53 -15.96
CA THR A 131 -6.73 3.58 -17.40
C THR A 131 -5.36 3.52 -18.06
N VAL A 132 -5.32 2.97 -19.27
CA VAL A 132 -4.11 3.00 -20.13
C VAL A 132 -3.63 4.45 -20.30
N PHE A 133 -4.55 5.41 -20.35
CA PHE A 133 -4.25 6.84 -20.44
C PHE A 133 -3.47 7.35 -19.23
N GLN A 134 -3.89 7.02 -18.01
CA GLN A 134 -3.17 7.42 -16.80
C GLN A 134 -1.75 6.85 -16.77
N LYS A 135 -1.58 5.59 -17.18
CA LYS A 135 -0.26 4.96 -17.26
C LYS A 135 0.67 5.62 -18.29
N LEU A 136 0.13 6.10 -19.42
CA LEU A 136 0.88 6.90 -20.39
C LEU A 136 1.24 8.28 -19.82
N ARG A 137 0.33 8.91 -19.08
CA ARG A 137 0.56 10.18 -18.39
C ARG A 137 1.68 10.06 -17.34
N GLU A 138 1.64 9.04 -16.50
CA GLU A 138 2.71 8.72 -15.52
C GLU A 138 4.06 8.54 -16.22
N SER A 139 4.09 7.81 -17.35
CA SER A 139 5.30 7.57 -18.13
C SER A 139 5.89 8.86 -18.71
N ALA A 140 5.04 9.75 -19.24
CA ALA A 140 5.45 11.06 -19.75
C ALA A 140 6.03 11.96 -18.64
N LEU A 141 5.38 11.97 -17.47
CA LEU A 141 5.84 12.71 -16.30
C LEU A 141 7.17 12.18 -15.78
N ALA A 142 7.30 10.85 -15.66
CA ALA A 142 8.55 10.22 -15.23
C ALA A 142 9.72 10.60 -16.15
N TYR A 143 9.48 10.58 -17.47
CA TYR A 143 10.47 10.99 -18.46
C TYR A 143 10.89 12.46 -18.33
N HIS A 144 9.96 13.37 -18.06
CA HIS A 144 10.29 14.78 -17.88
C HIS A 144 10.94 15.07 -16.52
N LEU A 145 10.50 14.40 -15.47
CA LEU A 145 11.05 14.53 -14.13
C LEU A 145 12.54 14.18 -14.11
N GLU A 146 12.95 13.10 -14.77
CA GLU A 146 14.36 12.69 -14.83
C GLU A 146 15.28 13.62 -15.63
N ARG A 147 14.73 14.56 -16.40
CA ARG A 147 15.52 15.61 -17.04
C ARG A 147 15.81 16.78 -16.13
N GLN A 148 15.01 16.91 -15.08
CA GLN A 148 15.11 18.01 -14.12
C GLN A 148 15.81 17.54 -12.84
N TRP A 149 15.54 16.31 -12.40
CA TRP A 149 16.00 15.77 -11.14
C TRP A 149 17.03 14.66 -11.35
N SER A 150 18.04 14.63 -10.48
CA SER A 150 19.00 13.52 -10.44
C SER A 150 18.30 12.22 -10.00
N LYS A 151 18.86 11.08 -10.42
CA LYS A 151 18.41 9.75 -9.96
C LYS A 151 18.42 9.63 -8.45
N GLN A 152 19.42 10.22 -7.80
CA GLN A 152 19.55 10.24 -6.34
C GLN A 152 18.40 11.01 -5.70
N LYS A 153 18.10 12.22 -6.18
CA LYS A 153 16.97 13.01 -5.70
C LYS A 153 15.65 12.25 -5.86
N ILE A 154 15.42 11.64 -7.02
CA ILE A 154 14.17 10.89 -7.28
C ILE A 154 14.03 9.69 -6.34
N LEU A 155 15.10 8.91 -6.14
CA LEU A 155 15.08 7.79 -5.22
C LEU A 155 14.84 8.23 -3.78
N THR A 156 15.48 9.30 -3.33
CA THR A 156 15.26 9.85 -1.99
C THR A 156 13.82 10.34 -1.81
N GLN A 157 13.27 11.06 -2.78
CA GLN A 157 11.87 11.53 -2.72
C GLN A 157 10.87 10.37 -2.78
N TYR A 158 11.18 9.34 -3.57
CA TYR A 158 10.42 8.08 -3.56
C TYR A 158 10.41 7.45 -2.16
N LEU A 159 11.58 7.24 -1.56
CA LEU A 159 11.73 6.63 -0.24
C LEU A 159 11.12 7.47 0.89
N ASN A 160 11.04 8.78 0.74
CA ASN A 160 10.34 9.67 1.67
C ASN A 160 8.81 9.59 1.55
N SER A 161 8.28 9.07 0.43
CA SER A 161 6.84 9.12 0.09
C SER A 161 6.14 7.76 0.16
N VAL A 162 6.86 6.67 -0.03
CA VAL A 162 6.28 5.33 -0.14
C VAL A 162 5.77 4.83 1.22
N TYR A 163 4.67 4.08 1.19
CA TYR A 163 4.07 3.47 2.38
C TYR A 163 4.67 2.09 2.64
N PHE A 164 5.14 1.86 3.86
CA PHE A 164 5.76 0.61 4.31
C PHE A 164 4.85 -0.22 5.23
N GLY A 165 3.54 0.07 5.31
CA GLY A 165 2.66 -0.63 6.26
C GLY A 165 2.77 -0.09 7.68
N ASN A 166 1.90 -0.56 8.58
CA ASN A 166 1.86 -0.16 10.00
C ASN A 166 1.85 1.36 10.27
N GLY A 167 1.31 2.16 9.34
CA GLY A 167 1.29 3.63 9.44
C GLY A 167 2.60 4.32 9.02
N ALA A 168 3.64 3.56 8.66
CA ALA A 168 4.95 4.09 8.29
C ALA A 168 4.96 4.64 6.85
N TYR A 169 4.86 5.96 6.70
CA TYR A 169 5.09 6.67 5.45
C TYR A 169 6.50 7.25 5.42
N GLY A 170 7.31 6.79 4.47
CA GLY A 170 8.71 7.17 4.39
C GLY A 170 9.63 6.19 5.12
N VAL A 171 10.85 6.07 4.61
CA VAL A 171 11.75 4.99 5.02
C VAL A 171 12.34 5.14 6.42
N GLU A 172 12.54 6.37 6.90
CA GLU A 172 12.97 6.59 8.27
C GLU A 172 11.88 6.20 9.28
N SER A 173 10.63 6.59 9.00
CA SER A 173 9.49 6.16 9.82
C SER A 173 9.36 4.63 9.80
N ALA A 174 9.63 3.98 8.65
CA ALA A 174 9.66 2.53 8.55
C ALA A 174 10.80 1.90 9.38
N MET A 175 12.02 2.44 9.32
CA MET A 175 13.13 1.94 10.14
C MET A 175 12.79 1.99 11.63
N ARG A 176 12.16 3.06 12.10
CA ARG A 176 11.69 3.19 13.50
C ARG A 176 10.58 2.21 13.82
N THR A 177 9.63 2.06 12.89
CA THR A 177 8.50 1.15 13.06
C THR A 177 8.93 -0.30 13.18
N TYR A 178 9.91 -0.75 12.40
CA TYR A 178 10.30 -2.16 12.34
C TYR A 178 11.54 -2.50 13.16
N PHE A 179 12.41 -1.51 13.46
CA PHE A 179 13.74 -1.73 14.05
C PHE A 179 14.15 -0.65 15.06
N GLY A 180 13.24 0.21 15.51
CA GLY A 180 13.56 1.38 16.32
C GLY A 180 14.02 1.08 17.76
N GLU A 181 13.85 -0.14 18.26
CA GLU A 181 14.24 -0.57 19.62
C GLU A 181 13.83 0.39 20.78
N GLY A 182 12.82 1.25 20.57
CA GLY A 182 12.33 2.23 21.55
C GLY A 182 12.95 3.62 21.43
N GLU A 183 13.71 3.89 20.36
CA GLU A 183 14.16 5.23 20.01
C GLU A 183 12.97 6.13 19.67
N SER A 184 12.81 7.20 20.44
CA SER A 184 11.79 8.21 20.20
C SER A 184 11.90 8.79 18.79
N TYR A 185 10.77 8.99 18.12
CA TYR A 185 10.66 9.68 16.84
C TYR A 185 11.20 11.12 16.87
N ASP A 186 11.38 11.71 18.05
CA ASP A 186 12.00 13.03 18.26
C ASP A 186 13.55 13.00 18.26
N SER A 187 14.17 11.83 18.07
CA SER A 187 15.63 11.70 18.01
C SER A 187 16.21 12.34 16.73
N ASP A 188 17.32 13.07 16.88
CA ASP A 188 18.12 13.58 15.75
C ASP A 188 18.83 12.47 14.96
N ASP A 189 18.96 11.27 15.55
CA ASP A 189 19.56 10.12 14.87
C ASP A 189 18.67 9.66 13.69
N ARG A 190 19.31 9.16 12.63
CA ARG A 190 18.64 8.71 11.40
C ARG A 190 18.92 7.25 11.19
N LEU A 191 17.98 6.39 11.57
CA LEU A 191 18.14 4.93 11.47
C LEU A 191 18.31 4.47 10.01
N SER A 192 17.77 5.23 9.06
CA SER A 192 17.93 4.98 7.62
C SER A 192 19.34 5.21 7.08
N THR A 193 20.26 5.81 7.85
CA THR A 193 21.65 6.06 7.41
C THR A 193 22.50 4.78 7.37
N VAL A 194 22.29 3.87 8.30
CA VAL A 194 23.01 2.60 8.44
C VAL A 194 21.99 1.49 8.58
N VAL A 195 21.84 0.71 7.53
CA VAL A 195 20.81 -0.33 7.43
C VAL A 195 21.48 -1.64 7.03
N GLU A 196 21.29 -2.66 7.84
CA GLU A 196 21.80 -4.02 7.60
C GLU A 196 21.13 -4.64 6.36
N PRO A 197 21.78 -5.56 5.63
CA PRO A 197 21.21 -6.17 4.42
C PRO A 197 19.85 -6.84 4.65
N ALA A 198 19.66 -7.55 5.76
CA ALA A 198 18.39 -8.21 6.08
C ALA A 198 17.25 -7.20 6.29
N GLN A 199 17.53 -6.09 6.98
CA GLN A 199 16.59 -4.99 7.22
C GLN A 199 16.23 -4.28 5.91
N ALA A 200 17.24 -3.95 5.10
CA ALA A 200 17.08 -3.32 3.79
C ALA A 200 16.23 -4.20 2.86
N ALA A 201 16.49 -5.50 2.84
CA ALA A 201 15.75 -6.47 2.04
C ALA A 201 14.29 -6.62 2.50
N LEU A 202 14.05 -6.61 3.81
CA LEU A 202 12.70 -6.64 4.37
C LEU A 202 11.89 -5.41 3.93
N LEU A 203 12.42 -4.21 4.15
CA LEU A 203 11.75 -2.95 3.78
C LEU A 203 11.51 -2.86 2.26
N ALA A 204 12.48 -3.24 1.45
CA ALA A 204 12.33 -3.28 -0.01
C ALA A 204 11.26 -4.30 -0.44
N GLY A 205 11.16 -5.44 0.24
CA GLY A 205 10.13 -6.45 -0.02
C GLY A 205 8.71 -5.94 0.29
N ILE A 206 8.55 -5.24 1.40
CA ILE A 206 7.28 -4.69 1.89
C ILE A 206 6.67 -3.69 0.90
N ILE A 207 7.46 -2.82 0.29
CA ILE A 207 7.01 -1.76 -0.65
C ILE A 207 6.02 -2.29 -1.69
N SER A 208 6.30 -3.46 -2.26
CA SER A 208 5.50 -4.05 -3.34
C SER A 208 4.07 -4.41 -2.93
N SER A 209 3.86 -4.79 -1.66
CA SER A 209 2.53 -5.06 -1.10
C SER A 209 2.57 -5.05 0.43
N PRO A 210 2.46 -3.87 1.09
CA PRO A 210 2.72 -3.74 2.51
C PRO A 210 1.89 -4.65 3.40
N SER A 211 0.59 -4.83 3.09
CA SER A 211 -0.28 -5.71 3.86
C SER A 211 0.04 -7.20 3.66
N ALA A 212 0.48 -7.61 2.46
CA ALA A 212 0.74 -9.02 2.15
C ALA A 212 2.10 -9.49 2.70
N TYR A 213 3.04 -8.57 2.85
CA TYR A 213 4.40 -8.84 3.33
C TYR A 213 4.65 -8.27 4.73
N ASP A 214 3.58 -7.91 5.46
CA ASP A 214 3.66 -7.53 6.85
C ASP A 214 4.30 -8.66 7.69
N PRO A 215 5.39 -8.41 8.43
CA PRO A 215 6.14 -9.45 9.11
C PRO A 215 5.42 -10.03 10.33
N VAL A 216 4.42 -9.33 10.88
CA VAL A 216 3.63 -9.80 12.03
C VAL A 216 2.44 -10.61 11.57
N GLN A 217 1.71 -10.11 10.57
CA GLN A 217 0.49 -10.74 10.09
C GLN A 217 0.75 -11.89 9.11
N ASN A 218 1.82 -11.78 8.31
CA ASN A 218 2.17 -12.74 7.27
C ASN A 218 3.67 -13.12 7.34
N PRO A 219 4.16 -13.66 8.47
CA PRO A 219 5.60 -13.87 8.71
C PRO A 219 6.27 -14.76 7.65
N GLU A 220 5.60 -15.84 7.22
CA GLU A 220 6.15 -16.74 6.19
C GLU A 220 6.30 -16.03 4.84
N ALA A 221 5.26 -15.33 4.39
CA ALA A 221 5.31 -14.59 3.12
C ALA A 221 6.30 -13.42 3.16
N SER A 222 6.41 -12.75 4.31
CA SER A 222 7.36 -11.67 4.54
C SER A 222 8.81 -12.18 4.50
N LEU A 223 9.09 -13.29 5.18
CA LEU A 223 10.39 -13.98 5.17
C LEU A 223 10.79 -14.41 3.76
N GLU A 224 9.90 -15.09 3.04
CA GLU A 224 10.13 -15.52 1.66
C GLU A 224 10.42 -14.32 0.75
N ARG A 225 9.66 -13.23 0.90
CA ARG A 225 9.85 -12.01 0.11
C ARG A 225 11.17 -11.33 0.41
N ARG A 226 11.55 -11.21 1.68
CA ARG A 226 12.85 -10.65 2.12
C ARG A 226 14.01 -11.48 1.56
N ASN A 227 13.92 -12.80 1.62
CA ASN A 227 14.94 -13.71 1.08
C ASN A 227 15.07 -13.56 -0.45
N PHE A 228 13.94 -13.44 -1.15
CA PHE A 228 13.95 -13.18 -2.60
C PHE A 228 14.64 -11.85 -2.97
N VAL A 229 14.54 -10.82 -2.12
CA VAL A 229 15.28 -9.57 -2.31
C VAL A 229 16.78 -9.79 -2.08
N LEU A 230 17.18 -10.51 -1.03
CA LEU A 230 18.58 -10.86 -0.78
C LEU A 230 19.20 -11.64 -1.95
N ASP A 231 18.49 -12.64 -2.46
CA ASP A 231 18.89 -13.40 -3.65
C ASP A 231 19.12 -12.46 -4.85
N SER A 232 18.15 -11.57 -5.09
CA SER A 232 18.24 -10.59 -6.18
C SER A 232 19.43 -9.64 -6.02
N MET A 233 19.77 -9.24 -4.79
CA MET A 233 20.92 -8.39 -4.50
C MET A 233 22.24 -9.13 -4.73
N LEU A 234 22.34 -10.39 -4.29
CA LEU A 234 23.52 -11.24 -4.51
C LEU A 234 23.75 -11.51 -6.00
N GLU A 235 22.71 -11.88 -6.75
CA GLU A 235 22.78 -12.12 -8.21
C GLU A 235 23.27 -10.89 -8.98
N GLN A 236 22.94 -9.69 -8.50
CA GLN A 236 23.34 -8.42 -9.09
C GLN A 236 24.71 -7.93 -8.60
N GLY A 237 25.37 -8.68 -7.71
CA GLY A 237 26.67 -8.31 -7.14
C GLY A 237 26.61 -7.13 -6.16
N LEU A 238 25.43 -6.84 -5.61
CA LEU A 238 25.20 -5.78 -4.63
C LEU A 238 25.49 -6.23 -3.19
N LEU A 239 25.63 -7.54 -2.98
CA LEU A 239 26.10 -8.18 -1.75
C LEU A 239 27.26 -9.13 -2.08
N THR A 240 28.18 -9.26 -1.15
CA THR A 240 29.12 -10.38 -1.11
C THR A 240 28.41 -11.65 -0.61
N GLN A 241 28.97 -12.82 -0.93
CA GLN A 241 28.43 -14.08 -0.41
C GLN A 241 28.38 -14.09 1.13
N ALA A 242 29.38 -13.51 1.79
CA ALA A 242 29.42 -13.46 3.26
C ALA A 242 28.32 -12.58 3.87
N GLU A 243 28.02 -11.43 3.27
CA GLU A 243 26.90 -10.58 3.68
C GLU A 243 25.56 -11.27 3.46
N TYR A 244 25.41 -11.95 2.32
CA TYR A 244 24.21 -12.74 2.01
C TYR A 244 24.01 -13.88 3.02
N ASP A 245 25.05 -14.69 3.27
CA ASP A 245 25.00 -15.82 4.19
C ASP A 245 24.67 -15.37 5.62
N SER A 246 25.15 -14.19 6.04
CA SER A 246 24.77 -13.58 7.32
C SER A 246 23.30 -13.16 7.33
N ALA A 247 22.86 -12.43 6.30
CA ALA A 247 21.54 -11.80 6.26
C ALA A 247 20.38 -12.79 6.08
N ILE A 248 20.61 -13.90 5.39
CA ILE A 248 19.57 -14.92 5.13
C ILE A 248 19.17 -15.69 6.39
N ASP A 249 20.08 -15.78 7.36
CA ASP A 249 19.89 -16.47 8.64
C ASP A 249 19.25 -15.57 9.72
N GLU A 250 19.10 -14.26 9.46
CA GLU A 250 18.48 -13.32 10.40
C GLU A 250 16.96 -13.50 10.49
N GLY A 251 16.39 -13.27 11.67
CA GLY A 251 14.94 -13.24 11.89
C GLY A 251 14.24 -12.09 11.16
N ILE A 252 12.90 -12.08 11.21
CA ILE A 252 12.09 -10.89 10.89
C ILE A 252 11.49 -10.31 12.17
N PRO A 253 11.15 -9.00 12.21
CA PRO A 253 10.46 -8.38 13.33
C PRO A 253 9.19 -9.12 13.70
N THR A 254 8.93 -9.22 15.00
CA THR A 254 7.71 -9.76 15.59
C THR A 254 6.86 -8.63 16.17
N GLU A 255 5.65 -8.94 16.65
CA GLU A 255 4.74 -7.97 17.26
C GLU A 255 5.40 -7.11 18.36
N LYS A 256 6.37 -7.68 19.10
CA LYS A 256 7.08 -6.96 20.17
C LYS A 256 8.08 -5.93 19.67
N ASP A 257 8.51 -6.08 18.43
CA ASP A 257 9.51 -5.23 17.79
C ASP A 257 8.84 -4.07 17.05
N ILE A 258 7.54 -4.19 16.73
CA ILE A 258 6.80 -3.17 15.97
C ILE A 258 6.47 -1.97 16.87
N GLN A 259 6.83 -0.78 16.39
CA GLN A 259 6.60 0.50 17.08
C GLN A 259 5.89 1.47 16.12
N PRO A 260 4.55 1.37 15.99
CA PRO A 260 3.80 2.23 15.08
C PRO A 260 4.08 3.71 15.34
N PRO A 261 4.05 4.57 14.30
CA PRO A 261 4.14 6.01 14.52
C PRO A 261 3.00 6.50 15.42
N GLU A 262 3.31 7.41 16.35
CA GLU A 262 2.27 8.05 17.15
C GLU A 262 1.34 8.85 16.25
N LEU A 263 0.04 8.67 16.47
CA LEU A 263 -1.00 9.31 15.68
C LEU A 263 -1.83 10.19 16.60
N ASP A 264 -1.89 11.48 16.29
CA ASP A 264 -2.78 12.41 16.99
C ASP A 264 -4.21 12.21 16.48
N SER A 265 -4.91 11.21 17.03
CA SER A 265 -6.29 10.90 16.66
C SER A 265 -6.99 10.08 17.73
N ASN A 266 -8.26 10.43 17.98
CA ASN A 266 -9.15 9.63 18.83
C ASN A 266 -9.81 8.46 18.08
N VAL A 267 -9.58 8.31 16.77
CA VAL A 267 -10.15 7.26 15.91
C VAL A 267 -9.08 6.64 14.99
N PRO A 268 -7.97 6.12 15.53
CA PRO A 268 -6.74 5.91 14.78
C PRO A 268 -6.84 4.89 13.61
N PHE A 269 -7.64 3.84 13.76
CA PHE A 269 -7.90 2.89 12.66
C PHE A 269 -8.65 3.55 11.49
N PHE A 270 -9.61 4.43 11.78
CA PHE A 270 -10.33 5.18 10.76
C PHE A 270 -9.40 6.23 10.13
N THR A 271 -8.64 6.94 10.94
CA THR A 271 -7.69 7.96 10.49
C THR A 271 -6.66 7.37 9.54
N THR A 272 -6.03 6.25 9.86
CA THR A 272 -5.08 5.58 8.95
C THR A 272 -5.72 5.14 7.63
N TRP A 273 -6.96 4.64 7.67
CA TRP A 273 -7.71 4.26 6.47
C TRP A 273 -8.08 5.46 5.59
N VAL A 274 -8.48 6.59 6.19
CA VAL A 274 -8.73 7.85 5.47
C VAL A 274 -7.42 8.41 4.91
N THR A 275 -6.33 8.39 5.69
CA THR A 275 -5.00 8.85 5.26
C THR A 275 -4.56 8.13 4.00
N GLN A 276 -4.71 6.81 3.90
CA GLN A 276 -4.35 6.08 2.68
C GLN A 276 -5.14 6.58 1.47
N GLN A 277 -6.45 6.80 1.61
CA GLN A 277 -7.29 7.32 0.51
C GLN A 277 -6.89 8.74 0.11
N LEU A 278 -6.54 9.58 1.09
CA LEU A 278 -6.06 10.93 0.85
C LEU A 278 -4.71 10.91 0.14
N VAL A 279 -3.78 10.06 0.56
CA VAL A 279 -2.45 9.93 -0.06
C VAL A 279 -2.59 9.42 -1.49
N ASP A 280 -3.42 8.42 -1.73
CA ASP A 280 -3.70 7.90 -3.08
C ASP A 280 -4.27 9.00 -4.01
N ARG A 281 -5.07 9.92 -3.46
CA ARG A 281 -5.74 10.98 -4.25
C ARG A 281 -4.92 12.26 -4.39
N TYR A 282 -4.21 12.67 -3.35
CA TYR A 282 -3.58 14.00 -3.24
C TYR A 282 -2.05 13.94 -3.09
N GLY A 283 -1.49 12.76 -2.85
CA GLY A 283 -0.07 12.54 -2.59
C GLY A 283 0.34 12.89 -1.17
N ALA A 284 1.36 12.18 -0.65
CA ALA A 284 1.81 12.32 0.74
C ALA A 284 2.25 13.75 1.11
N GLY A 285 2.89 14.48 0.19
CA GLY A 285 3.30 15.87 0.43
C GLY A 285 2.12 16.77 0.84
N LYS A 286 1.04 16.76 0.05
CA LYS A 286 -0.14 17.58 0.30
C LYS A 286 -0.94 17.10 1.51
N VAL A 287 -1.02 15.79 1.73
CA VAL A 287 -1.79 15.22 2.85
C VAL A 287 -1.17 15.56 4.20
N PHE A 288 0.15 15.52 4.32
CA PHE A 288 0.82 15.72 5.61
C PHE A 288 1.27 17.17 5.85
N GLY A 289 1.45 17.99 4.81
CA GLY A 289 1.94 19.38 4.96
C GLY A 289 1.15 20.45 4.22
N GLY A 290 0.07 20.07 3.53
CA GLY A 290 -0.72 20.99 2.70
C GLY A 290 -1.90 21.66 3.41
N GLY A 291 -2.06 21.49 4.73
CA GLY A 291 -3.13 22.12 5.52
C GLY A 291 -4.54 21.73 5.06
N LEU A 292 -4.77 20.46 4.73
CA LEU A 292 -6.10 20.01 4.29
C LEU A 292 -7.08 20.02 5.47
N GLU A 293 -8.26 20.58 5.25
CA GLU A 293 -9.41 20.35 6.12
C GLU A 293 -10.25 19.21 5.53
N VAL A 294 -10.28 18.07 6.21
CA VAL A 294 -10.89 16.83 5.72
C VAL A 294 -12.16 16.56 6.50
N SER A 295 -13.32 16.86 5.90
CA SER A 295 -14.60 16.41 6.44
C SER A 295 -14.79 14.91 6.20
N THR A 296 -15.01 14.16 7.27
CA THR A 296 -15.12 12.70 7.27
C THR A 296 -16.51 12.22 7.64
N THR A 297 -16.74 10.91 7.54
CA THR A 297 -18.04 10.28 7.78
C THR A 297 -18.21 9.67 9.16
N ILE A 298 -17.13 9.58 9.94
CA ILE A 298 -17.12 8.95 11.27
C ILE A 298 -18.11 9.66 12.18
N ASP A 299 -18.79 8.89 13.02
CA ASP A 299 -19.64 9.40 14.09
C ASP A 299 -18.95 9.07 15.43
N PRO A 300 -18.38 10.06 16.15
CA PRO A 300 -17.65 9.81 17.39
C PRO A 300 -18.49 9.11 18.47
N GLY A 301 -19.78 9.42 18.53
CA GLY A 301 -20.69 8.78 19.49
C GLY A 301 -20.93 7.31 19.18
N LEU A 302 -21.13 6.96 17.90
CA LEU A 302 -21.23 5.55 17.49
C LEU A 302 -19.90 4.82 17.62
N GLN A 303 -18.78 5.51 17.36
CA GLN A 303 -17.44 4.93 17.49
C GLN A 303 -17.18 4.48 18.93
N GLN A 304 -17.45 5.36 19.90
CA GLN A 304 -17.31 5.04 21.32
C GLN A 304 -18.15 3.80 21.70
N ILE A 305 -19.40 3.73 21.21
CA ILE A 305 -20.27 2.57 21.45
C ILE A 305 -19.67 1.29 20.86
N ALA A 306 -19.06 1.36 19.68
CA ALA A 306 -18.43 0.21 19.04
C ALA A 306 -17.20 -0.28 19.80
N GLU A 307 -16.36 0.63 20.28
CA GLU A 307 -15.18 0.33 21.11
C GLU A 307 -15.60 -0.31 22.44
N GLU A 308 -16.54 0.30 23.16
CA GLU A 308 -17.10 -0.26 24.41
C GLU A 308 -17.73 -1.65 24.19
N ALA A 309 -18.37 -1.88 23.05
CA ALA A 309 -18.93 -3.18 22.71
C ALA A 309 -17.86 -4.25 22.48
N VAL A 310 -16.73 -3.89 21.86
CA VAL A 310 -15.58 -4.79 21.68
C VAL A 310 -14.95 -5.08 23.03
N ASP A 311 -14.61 -4.04 23.80
CA ASP A 311 -13.94 -4.17 25.09
C ASP A 311 -14.77 -4.97 26.08
N SER A 312 -16.06 -4.66 26.23
CA SER A 312 -16.92 -5.35 27.19
C SER A 312 -17.16 -6.83 26.88
N LYS A 313 -16.98 -7.26 25.63
CA LYS A 313 -17.22 -8.65 25.20
C LYS A 313 -15.95 -9.46 25.04
N LEU A 314 -14.83 -8.81 24.75
CA LEU A 314 -13.58 -9.48 24.37
C LEU A 314 -12.41 -9.16 25.31
N ALA A 315 -12.56 -8.27 26.29
CA ALA A 315 -11.52 -7.97 27.27
C ALA A 315 -10.97 -9.26 27.89
N GLY A 316 -9.69 -9.53 27.63
CA GLY A 316 -8.95 -10.66 28.19
C GLY A 316 -9.24 -12.04 27.57
N VAL A 317 -10.00 -12.12 26.47
CA VAL A 317 -10.35 -13.40 25.82
C VAL A 317 -9.32 -13.78 24.74
N GLY A 318 -8.54 -12.83 24.23
CA GLY A 318 -7.42 -13.05 23.31
C GLY A 318 -7.67 -13.11 21.79
N PRO A 319 -8.90 -13.21 21.23
CA PRO A 319 -9.07 -13.12 19.78
C PRO A 319 -9.08 -11.66 19.31
N ALA A 320 -8.38 -11.40 18.21
CA ALA A 320 -8.46 -10.12 17.54
C ALA A 320 -9.88 -9.88 16.97
N SER A 321 -10.31 -8.62 16.93
CA SER A 321 -11.66 -8.26 16.50
C SER A 321 -11.67 -7.00 15.64
N ALA A 322 -12.73 -6.87 14.85
CA ALA A 322 -12.98 -5.69 14.05
C ALA A 322 -14.48 -5.42 13.95
N VAL A 323 -14.86 -4.14 13.96
CA VAL A 323 -16.25 -3.69 13.83
C VAL A 323 -16.29 -2.53 12.85
N VAL A 324 -17.18 -2.60 11.88
CA VAL A 324 -17.46 -1.50 10.95
C VAL A 324 -18.97 -1.33 10.87
N THR A 325 -19.44 -0.09 10.99
CA THR A 325 -20.84 0.25 10.70
C THR A 325 -20.92 1.17 9.50
N ILE A 326 -21.96 0.98 8.70
CA ILE A 326 -22.16 1.67 7.43
C ILE A 326 -23.58 2.23 7.40
N GLU A 327 -23.74 3.47 6.95
CA GLU A 327 -25.04 4.02 6.59
C GLU A 327 -25.51 3.38 5.28
N ASN A 328 -26.53 2.52 5.35
CA ASN A 328 -27.00 1.71 4.23
C ASN A 328 -27.37 2.51 2.98
N ARG A 329 -27.85 3.76 3.14
CA ARG A 329 -28.29 4.57 1.99
C ARG A 329 -27.13 5.20 1.23
N THR A 330 -26.04 5.54 1.91
CA THR A 330 -24.93 6.32 1.35
C THR A 330 -23.66 5.50 1.20
N GLY A 331 -23.52 4.39 1.93
CA GLY A 331 -22.29 3.62 2.03
C GLY A 331 -21.24 4.29 2.95
N GLU A 332 -21.61 5.35 3.66
CA GLU A 332 -20.70 6.05 4.56
C GLU A 332 -20.32 5.18 5.77
N VAL A 333 -19.03 5.06 6.04
CA VAL A 333 -18.52 4.38 7.24
C VAL A 333 -18.72 5.28 8.44
N LYS A 334 -19.49 4.83 9.43
CA LYS A 334 -19.80 5.58 10.65
C LYS A 334 -18.92 5.18 11.83
N THR A 335 -18.42 3.95 11.84
CA THR A 335 -17.48 3.45 12.84
C THR A 335 -16.45 2.52 12.22
N MET A 336 -15.26 2.47 12.79
CA MET A 336 -14.21 1.53 12.43
C MET A 336 -13.34 1.19 13.65
N VAL A 337 -13.48 -0.03 14.14
CA VAL A 337 -12.59 -0.67 15.10
C VAL A 337 -11.79 -1.72 14.34
N GLY A 338 -10.47 -1.56 14.28
CA GLY A 338 -9.56 -2.41 13.50
C GLY A 338 -8.74 -3.40 14.34
N GLY A 339 -8.85 -3.36 15.66
CA GLY A 339 -8.08 -4.17 16.60
C GLY A 339 -8.34 -3.73 18.04
N GLU A 340 -7.68 -4.38 19.01
CA GLU A 340 -7.84 -4.09 20.46
C GLU A 340 -7.15 -2.79 20.87
N ASN A 341 -5.90 -2.59 20.47
CA ASN A 341 -5.14 -1.40 20.80
C ASN A 341 -4.24 -0.99 19.62
N PHE A 342 -4.49 0.20 19.09
CA PHE A 342 -3.74 0.76 17.96
C PHE A 342 -2.27 1.05 18.31
N GLU A 343 -1.97 1.48 19.54
CA GLU A 343 -0.62 1.79 20.01
C GLU A 343 0.27 0.54 20.04
N ASN A 344 -0.32 -0.61 20.33
CA ASN A 344 0.38 -1.90 20.30
C ASN A 344 0.41 -2.52 18.90
N THR A 345 -0.65 -2.35 18.11
CA THR A 345 -0.75 -2.93 16.76
C THR A 345 -1.59 -2.02 15.86
N SER A 346 -0.93 -1.35 14.92
CA SER A 346 -1.58 -0.47 13.94
C SER A 346 -2.13 -1.20 12.71
N PHE A 347 -1.96 -2.53 12.63
CA PHE A 347 -2.55 -3.33 11.56
C PHE A 347 -4.08 -3.34 11.65
N ASN A 348 -4.72 -2.72 10.65
CA ASN A 348 -6.17 -2.59 10.61
C ASN A 348 -6.86 -3.86 10.08
N LEU A 349 -7.40 -4.69 10.97
CA LEU A 349 -8.13 -5.92 10.60
C LEU A 349 -9.39 -5.64 9.78
N ALA A 350 -10.04 -4.49 9.98
CA ALA A 350 -11.26 -4.14 9.29
C ALA A 350 -11.05 -3.97 7.78
N THR A 351 -9.86 -3.53 7.37
CA THR A 351 -9.55 -3.23 5.96
C THR A 351 -8.52 -4.19 5.36
N ASN A 352 -7.57 -4.68 6.17
CA ASN A 352 -6.39 -5.40 5.69
C ASN A 352 -6.38 -6.87 6.15
N GLY A 353 -7.26 -7.27 7.08
CA GLY A 353 -7.19 -8.58 7.74
C GLY A 353 -7.62 -9.78 6.89
N HIS A 354 -8.14 -9.55 5.67
CA HIS A 354 -8.54 -10.55 4.67
C HIS A 354 -8.86 -11.95 5.23
N ARG A 355 -10.12 -12.18 5.63
CA ARG A 355 -10.59 -13.49 6.14
C ARG A 355 -11.59 -14.13 5.19
N GLN A 356 -11.62 -15.47 5.19
CA GLN A 356 -12.69 -16.21 4.53
C GLN A 356 -14.03 -15.83 5.18
N PRO A 357 -15.04 -15.36 4.42
CA PRO A 357 -16.30 -14.89 4.98
C PRO A 357 -17.20 -16.00 5.55
N GLY A 358 -16.84 -17.27 5.34
CA GLY A 358 -17.64 -18.42 5.76
C GLY A 358 -19.07 -18.34 5.22
N SER A 359 -20.06 -18.58 6.07
CA SER A 359 -21.47 -18.51 5.68
C SER A 359 -21.97 -17.09 5.35
N ALA A 360 -21.24 -16.03 5.69
CA ALA A 360 -21.65 -14.65 5.40
C ALA A 360 -21.68 -14.33 3.90
N ILE A 361 -21.09 -15.19 3.04
CA ILE A 361 -21.15 -15.04 1.57
C ILE A 361 -22.50 -15.51 0.97
N LYS A 362 -23.26 -16.34 1.68
CA LYS A 362 -24.49 -16.97 1.15
C LYS A 362 -25.53 -15.99 0.61
N PRO A 363 -25.78 -14.81 1.22
CA PRO A 363 -26.74 -13.86 0.68
C PRO A 363 -26.45 -13.45 -0.77
N PHE A 364 -25.19 -13.31 -1.18
CA PHE A 364 -24.83 -12.94 -2.57
C PHE A 364 -25.19 -14.04 -3.57
N THR A 365 -24.98 -15.31 -3.20
CA THR A 365 -25.40 -16.45 -4.01
C THR A 365 -26.93 -16.53 -4.11
N LEU A 366 -27.63 -16.27 -3.00
CA LEU A 366 -29.09 -16.27 -2.98
C LEU A 366 -29.68 -15.13 -3.81
N VAL A 367 -29.11 -13.92 -3.75
CA VAL A 367 -29.50 -12.79 -4.61
C VAL A 367 -29.34 -13.15 -6.08
N THR A 368 -28.21 -13.75 -6.46
CA THR A 368 -28.00 -14.23 -7.84
C THR A 368 -29.09 -15.22 -8.28
N ALA A 369 -29.48 -16.15 -7.41
CA ALA A 369 -30.54 -17.11 -7.70
C ALA A 369 -31.89 -16.42 -7.92
N LEU A 370 -32.24 -15.44 -7.07
CA LEU A 370 -33.46 -14.64 -7.22
C LEU A 370 -33.47 -13.86 -8.53
N GLU A 371 -32.35 -13.24 -8.92
CA GLU A 371 -32.19 -12.53 -10.20
C GLU A 371 -32.34 -13.46 -11.41
N GLN A 372 -31.97 -14.74 -11.25
CA GLN A 372 -32.16 -15.79 -12.25
C GLN A 372 -33.56 -16.41 -12.24
N GLY A 373 -34.46 -15.90 -11.39
CA GLY A 373 -35.87 -16.32 -11.33
C GLY A 373 -36.13 -17.54 -10.44
N VAL A 374 -35.17 -17.97 -9.62
CA VAL A 374 -35.40 -18.99 -8.58
C VAL A 374 -36.33 -18.40 -7.53
N SER A 375 -37.40 -19.10 -7.18
CA SER A 375 -38.36 -18.63 -6.17
C SER A 375 -37.80 -18.85 -4.76
N PRO A 376 -38.05 -17.95 -3.78
CA PRO A 376 -37.83 -18.24 -2.37
C PRO A 376 -38.61 -19.47 -1.87
N ASP A 377 -39.68 -19.85 -2.56
CA ASP A 377 -40.52 -21.03 -2.23
C ASP A 377 -39.98 -22.33 -2.86
N ASP A 378 -38.94 -22.26 -3.71
CA ASP A 378 -38.35 -23.44 -4.32
C ASP A 378 -37.66 -24.30 -3.27
N THR A 379 -37.91 -25.60 -3.28
CA THR A 379 -37.26 -26.56 -2.39
C THR A 379 -36.06 -27.22 -3.07
N PHE A 380 -35.00 -27.41 -2.30
CA PHE A 380 -33.78 -28.07 -2.75
C PHE A 380 -33.47 -29.24 -1.83
N ILE A 381 -33.08 -30.38 -2.42
CA ILE A 381 -32.63 -31.54 -1.65
C ILE A 381 -31.35 -31.15 -0.90
N SER A 382 -31.38 -31.29 0.43
CA SER A 382 -30.22 -31.14 1.29
C SER A 382 -29.55 -32.49 1.46
N GLU A 383 -28.43 -32.70 0.78
CA GLU A 383 -27.62 -33.92 0.80
C GLU A 383 -26.14 -33.57 0.56
N PRO A 384 -25.17 -34.45 0.93
CA PRO A 384 -23.77 -34.22 0.62
C PRO A 384 -23.55 -33.99 -0.88
N LYS A 385 -22.91 -32.87 -1.22
CA LYS A 385 -22.72 -32.45 -2.62
C LYS A 385 -21.25 -32.55 -3.00
N ARG A 386 -20.95 -33.34 -4.03
CA ARG A 386 -19.62 -33.39 -4.65
C ARG A 386 -19.41 -32.15 -5.51
N LEU A 387 -18.34 -31.41 -5.26
CA LEU A 387 -17.93 -30.24 -6.03
C LEU A 387 -16.54 -30.48 -6.62
N GLY A 388 -16.43 -30.46 -7.95
CA GLY A 388 -15.17 -30.71 -8.66
C GLY A 388 -14.56 -32.10 -8.40
N GLU A 389 -13.25 -32.20 -8.60
CA GLU A 389 -12.49 -33.43 -8.37
C GLU A 389 -12.07 -33.56 -6.90
N GLY A 390 -12.88 -34.26 -6.11
CA GLY A 390 -12.48 -34.78 -4.80
C GLY A 390 -13.01 -34.04 -3.57
N PHE A 391 -13.66 -32.88 -3.72
CA PHE A 391 -14.29 -32.19 -2.59
C PHE A 391 -15.76 -32.59 -2.44
N VAL A 392 -16.16 -32.95 -1.22
CA VAL A 392 -17.57 -33.22 -0.86
C VAL A 392 -17.95 -32.25 0.24
N ALA A 393 -18.96 -31.42 -0.04
CA ALA A 393 -19.50 -30.47 0.91
C ALA A 393 -20.56 -31.13 1.79
N HIS A 394 -20.48 -30.86 3.09
CA HIS A 394 -21.38 -31.33 4.13
C HIS A 394 -22.02 -30.15 4.86
N ASN A 395 -23.18 -30.39 5.49
CA ASN A 395 -23.75 -29.43 6.43
C ASN A 395 -22.93 -29.43 7.72
N PHE A 396 -22.92 -28.30 8.43
CA PHE A 396 -22.12 -28.15 9.65
C PHE A 396 -22.48 -29.18 10.74
N ASP A 397 -23.76 -29.56 10.83
CA ASP A 397 -24.31 -30.50 11.79
C ASP A 397 -24.49 -31.92 11.23
N ASP A 398 -24.07 -32.16 9.98
CA ASP A 398 -24.32 -33.41 9.25
C ASP A 398 -25.80 -33.86 9.24
N ALA A 399 -26.73 -32.91 9.33
CA ALA A 399 -28.16 -33.16 9.19
C ALA A 399 -28.65 -32.83 7.78
N TYR A 400 -29.57 -33.64 7.25
CA TYR A 400 -30.03 -33.56 5.86
C TYR A 400 -31.56 -33.61 5.79
N THR A 401 -32.14 -32.89 4.83
CA THR A 401 -33.59 -32.80 4.62
C THR A 401 -33.91 -33.19 3.18
N TYR A 402 -34.76 -34.21 3.03
CA TYR A 402 -35.04 -34.88 1.76
C TYR A 402 -36.41 -34.55 1.17
N THR A 403 -37.09 -33.52 1.69
CA THR A 403 -38.48 -33.17 1.33
C THR A 403 -38.66 -31.69 1.16
#